data_AF-A0A1F4U3V3-F1
#
_entry.id   AF-A0A1F4U3V3-F1
#
_cell.length_a   1.000
_cell.length_b   1.000
_cell.length_c   1.000
_cell.angle_alpha   90.00
_cell.angle_beta   90.00
_cell.angle_gamma   90.00
#
_symmetry.space_group_name_H-M   'P 1'
#
loop_
_entity.id
_entity.type
_entity.pdbx_description
1 polymer ?
#
loop_
_entity_poly.entity_id
_entity_poly.type
_entity_poly.pdbx_seq_one_letter_code
_entity_poly.pdbx_strand_id
1 'polypeptide(L)'
;MQIRTLVVIGLMFMNIAWSVEGDVNIDVPLPNYELHSGRDTVEVIIGAPAASNVIPFWGASYNACRFQVLFLQSEINTTGDIIKFAFMPSSSGNVTSNYYNVKVYFCHTSVTQLATTFDNNYSGNTPVEVMAKDTLLVGGPQNTWMDWDVYFSYNNTDNLLVEIKWNGDAGTNIALWRTSESVPRRLYAWDDNASSGTQQNTGNHVRLTIVTSTGIEENTLPYDQTNILLQSIPNPFTDVTAISYTVTTASDITLEIYDALGRQVKQLVHTRQIPGSYNIQWDGTDDVNRPVENGVYFCRFVNDANSIVKPIVLLKQ
;
A
#
# COMPACT_ATOMS: atom_id res chain seq x y z
N MET A 1 -42.25 44.38 -46.69
CA MET A 1 -42.78 45.04 -45.48
C MET A 1 -41.69 44.92 -44.41
N GLN A 2 -41.21 46.03 -43.85
CA GLN A 2 -40.25 46.08 -42.73
C GLN A 2 -40.86 45.34 -41.50
N ILE A 3 -40.13 44.78 -40.52
CA ILE A 3 -39.32 45.47 -39.49
C ILE A 3 -38.46 44.44 -38.70
N ARG A 4 -37.24 44.90 -38.37
CA ARG A 4 -36.23 44.63 -37.32
C ARG A 4 -36.45 43.61 -36.16
N THR A 5 -35.38 42.81 -35.95
CA THR A 5 -34.57 42.60 -34.71
C THR A 5 -35.21 42.04 -33.42
N LEU A 6 -34.71 40.87 -32.95
CA LEU A 6 -33.88 40.75 -31.73
C LEU A 6 -33.20 39.38 -31.64
N VAL A 7 -31.95 39.39 -31.18
CA VAL A 7 -31.04 38.25 -30.95
C VAL A 7 -31.27 37.66 -29.56
N VAL A 8 -31.33 36.33 -29.45
CA VAL A 8 -30.89 35.60 -28.25
C VAL A 8 -30.19 34.31 -28.70
N ILE A 9 -28.89 34.22 -28.44
CA ILE A 9 -28.04 33.06 -28.70
C ILE A 9 -28.18 32.11 -27.49
N GLY A 10 -28.80 30.96 -27.70
CA GLY A 10 -28.74 29.81 -26.79
C GLY A 10 -27.88 28.73 -27.42
N LEU A 11 -26.65 28.56 -26.94
CA LEU A 11 -25.75 27.47 -27.33
C LEU A 11 -26.23 26.16 -26.69
N MET A 12 -26.78 25.28 -27.52
CA MET A 12 -27.03 23.87 -27.23
C MET A 12 -25.67 23.14 -27.29
N PHE A 13 -25.20 22.61 -26.17
CA PHE A 13 -24.09 21.65 -26.17
C PHE A 13 -24.65 20.24 -26.44
N MET A 14 -24.24 19.66 -27.56
CA MET A 14 -24.42 18.26 -27.91
C MET A 14 -23.66 17.37 -26.91
N ASN A 15 -24.39 16.49 -26.22
CA ASN A 15 -23.83 15.33 -25.53
C ASN A 15 -23.46 14.27 -26.56
N ILE A 16 -22.17 13.99 -26.72
CA ILE A 16 -21.68 12.78 -27.37
C ILE A 16 -21.27 11.82 -26.26
N ALA A 17 -22.07 10.77 -26.07
CA ALA A 17 -21.73 9.63 -25.23
C ALA A 17 -20.75 8.73 -26.00
N TRP A 18 -19.63 8.38 -25.36
CA TRP A 18 -18.81 7.23 -25.76
C TRP A 18 -18.93 6.18 -24.66
N SER A 19 -19.52 5.04 -25.01
CA SER A 19 -19.41 3.79 -24.26
C SER A 19 -18.06 3.15 -24.58
N VAL A 20 -17.29 2.82 -23.55
CA VAL A 20 -16.17 1.90 -23.67
C VAL A 20 -16.44 0.79 -22.66
N GLU A 21 -16.99 -0.33 -23.14
CA GLU A 21 -16.84 -1.63 -22.51
C GLU A 21 -15.37 -2.04 -22.66
N GLY A 22 -14.77 -2.45 -21.55
CA GLY A 22 -13.38 -2.91 -21.51
C GLY A 22 -12.85 -2.79 -20.09
N ASP A 23 -13.15 -3.78 -19.25
CA ASP A 23 -12.52 -3.96 -17.95
C ASP A 23 -11.02 -4.17 -18.15
N VAL A 24 -10.25 -3.07 -18.10
CA VAL A 24 -8.81 -3.14 -17.89
C VAL A 24 -8.60 -3.20 -16.40
N ASN A 25 -8.43 -4.41 -15.88
CA ASN A 25 -7.82 -4.63 -14.57
C ASN A 25 -6.41 -4.04 -14.63
N ILE A 26 -6.25 -2.78 -14.23
CA ILE A 26 -4.94 -2.21 -13.94
C ILE A 26 -4.59 -2.76 -12.57
N ASP A 27 -3.90 -3.90 -12.53
CA ASP A 27 -3.10 -4.27 -11.38
C ASP A 27 -2.14 -3.10 -11.14
N VAL A 28 -2.49 -2.21 -10.22
CA VAL A 28 -1.59 -1.16 -9.74
C VAL A 28 -0.44 -1.92 -9.08
N PRO A 29 0.79 -1.85 -9.61
CA PRO A 29 1.93 -2.47 -8.95
C PRO A 29 2.08 -1.77 -7.60
N LEU A 30 2.06 -2.54 -6.50
CA LEU A 30 2.47 -2.00 -5.21
C LEU A 30 3.89 -1.44 -5.39
N PRO A 31 4.16 -0.21 -4.94
CA PRO A 31 5.51 0.33 -5.01
C PRO A 31 6.40 -0.55 -4.13
N ASN A 32 7.58 -0.92 -4.64
CA ASN A 32 8.73 -1.48 -3.89
C ASN A 32 9.02 -2.99 -4.00
N TYR A 33 8.69 -3.67 -5.10
CA TYR A 33 9.21 -5.03 -5.32
C TYR A 33 10.75 -5.09 -5.35
N GLU A 34 11.47 -4.02 -5.75
CA GLU A 34 12.92 -4.08 -6.00
C GLU A 34 13.86 -3.53 -4.91
N LEU A 35 13.36 -3.03 -3.76
CA LEU A 35 14.23 -2.42 -2.73
C LEU A 35 14.87 -3.40 -1.72
N HIS A 36 14.67 -4.70 -1.89
CA HIS A 36 15.06 -5.70 -0.88
C HIS A 36 16.21 -6.62 -1.31
N SER A 37 16.76 -6.47 -2.51
CA SER A 37 17.96 -7.21 -2.90
C SER A 37 19.16 -6.69 -2.10
N GLY A 38 19.48 -7.35 -0.99
CA GLY A 38 20.66 -7.06 -0.16
C GLY A 38 20.38 -6.53 1.25
N ARG A 39 19.13 -6.45 1.71
CA ARG A 39 18.82 -6.21 3.12
C ARG A 39 18.57 -7.53 3.86
N ASP A 40 19.04 -7.62 5.10
CA ASP A 40 18.76 -8.79 5.94
C ASP A 40 17.25 -8.86 6.23
N THR A 41 16.64 -10.00 5.90
CA THR A 41 15.25 -10.29 6.21
C THR A 41 15.15 -11.30 7.35
N VAL A 42 14.25 -11.06 8.28
CA VAL A 42 13.88 -11.99 9.35
C VAL A 42 12.48 -12.52 9.06
N GLU A 43 12.32 -13.85 9.07
CA GLU A 43 11.00 -14.47 9.09
C GLU A 43 10.53 -14.63 10.53
N VAL A 44 9.38 -14.03 10.84
CA VAL A 44 8.72 -14.14 12.14
C VAL A 44 7.47 -14.98 11.96
N ILE A 45 7.44 -16.15 12.59
CA ILE A 45 6.28 -17.05 12.58
C ILE A 45 5.55 -16.89 13.91
N ILE A 46 4.28 -16.49 13.84
CA ILE A 46 3.44 -16.28 15.01
C ILE A 46 2.44 -17.42 15.12
N GLY A 47 2.33 -17.98 16.32
CA GLY A 47 1.46 -19.10 16.62
C GLY A 47 1.94 -20.45 16.10
N ALA A 48 1.27 -21.52 16.53
CA ALA A 48 1.52 -22.89 16.11
C ALA A 48 0.31 -23.49 15.37
N PRO A 49 0.49 -24.48 14.49
CA PRO A 49 -0.61 -25.13 13.79
C PRO A 49 -1.54 -25.88 14.77
N ALA A 50 -2.84 -25.57 14.77
CA ALA A 50 -3.88 -26.34 15.49
C ALA A 50 -5.16 -26.56 14.66
N ALA A 51 -6.02 -27.47 15.13
CA ALA A 51 -7.20 -27.96 14.40
C ALA A 51 -8.03 -26.84 13.73
N SER A 52 -8.42 -27.11 12.48
CA SER A 52 -8.94 -26.17 11.48
C SER A 52 -10.09 -25.27 11.96
N ASN A 53 -10.02 -23.99 11.58
CA ASN A 53 -11.15 -23.08 11.53
C ASN A 53 -10.98 -22.14 10.32
N VAL A 54 -12.07 -21.68 9.74
CA VAL A 54 -12.10 -20.84 8.53
C VAL A 54 -12.14 -19.38 8.97
N ILE A 55 -11.27 -18.52 8.44
CA ILE A 55 -11.36 -17.04 8.52
C ILE A 55 -10.14 -16.39 7.85
N PRO A 56 -10.21 -15.15 7.31
CA PRO A 56 -11.41 -14.36 7.04
C PRO A 56 -12.12 -14.78 5.74
N PHE A 57 -11.74 -15.92 5.15
CA PHE A 57 -12.17 -16.34 3.82
C PHE A 57 -13.22 -17.44 3.90
N TRP A 58 -14.48 -17.00 3.93
CA TRP A 58 -15.66 -17.85 4.00
C TRP A 58 -16.47 -17.69 2.71
N GLY A 59 -17.01 -18.78 2.19
CA GLY A 59 -17.65 -18.86 0.88
C GLY A 59 -19.07 -18.29 0.80
N ALA A 60 -19.70 -18.53 -0.35
CA ALA A 60 -20.82 -17.81 -0.99
C ALA A 60 -22.09 -17.44 -0.17
N SER A 61 -22.19 -17.83 1.09
CA SER A 61 -23.32 -17.48 1.96
C SER A 61 -23.23 -16.07 2.55
N TYR A 62 -22.04 -15.46 2.57
CA TYR A 62 -21.81 -14.22 3.33
C TYR A 62 -21.50 -13.00 2.46
N ASN A 63 -20.87 -13.16 1.29
CA ASN A 63 -20.61 -12.12 0.27
C ASN A 63 -19.85 -10.86 0.74
N ALA A 64 -19.60 -10.68 2.03
CA ALA A 64 -18.74 -9.63 2.58
C ALA A 64 -18.19 -10.05 3.94
N CYS A 65 -17.04 -9.47 4.32
CA CYS A 65 -16.50 -9.59 5.66
C CYS A 65 -15.69 -8.37 6.06
N ARG A 66 -15.78 -8.03 7.35
CA ARG A 66 -14.79 -7.23 8.07
C ARG A 66 -14.19 -8.10 9.16
N PHE A 67 -12.88 -8.25 9.16
CA PHE A 67 -12.16 -9.13 10.07
C PHE A 67 -10.95 -8.43 10.66
N GLN A 68 -10.75 -8.53 11.98
CA GLN A 68 -9.55 -8.08 12.66
C GLN A 68 -8.86 -9.23 13.37
N VAL A 69 -7.54 -9.25 13.32
CA VAL A 69 -6.67 -10.09 14.14
C VAL A 69 -5.59 -9.24 14.79
N LEU A 70 -5.31 -9.53 16.05
CA LEU A 70 -4.30 -8.85 16.84
C LEU A 70 -3.07 -9.75 16.96
N PHE A 71 -1.88 -9.17 16.82
CA PHE A 71 -0.55 -9.75 17.10
C PHE A 71 0.16 -8.91 18.15
N LEU A 72 0.67 -9.53 19.22
CA LEU A 72 1.35 -8.83 20.30
C LEU A 72 2.77 -8.48 19.89
N GLN A 73 3.25 -7.37 20.42
CA GLN A 73 4.64 -6.98 20.27
C GLN A 73 5.59 -8.10 20.70
N SER A 74 5.31 -8.78 21.80
CA SER A 74 6.14 -9.89 22.29
C SER A 74 6.17 -11.10 21.36
N GLU A 75 5.18 -11.26 20.48
CA GLU A 75 5.13 -12.34 19.48
C GLU A 75 5.93 -11.98 18.23
N ILE A 76 5.96 -10.68 17.87
CA ILE A 76 6.71 -10.20 16.70
C ILE A 76 8.19 -9.99 17.06
N ASN A 77 8.41 -9.28 18.17
CA ASN A 77 9.68 -9.01 18.84
C ASN A 77 10.83 -8.60 17.90
N THR A 78 10.50 -7.92 16.81
CA THR A 78 11.42 -7.55 15.73
C THR A 78 10.97 -6.21 15.19
N THR A 79 11.87 -5.21 15.17
CA THR A 79 11.60 -3.91 14.54
C THR A 79 12.00 -3.94 13.06
N GLY A 80 11.31 -3.17 12.23
CA GLY A 80 11.64 -3.05 10.81
C GLY A 80 10.42 -2.98 9.90
N ASP A 81 10.66 -3.05 8.60
CA ASP A 81 9.59 -2.97 7.60
C ASP A 81 9.03 -4.37 7.32
N ILE A 82 7.74 -4.57 7.60
CA ILE A 82 7.02 -5.77 7.18
C ILE A 82 6.78 -5.66 5.67
N ILE A 83 7.35 -6.59 4.90
CA ILE A 83 7.26 -6.60 3.43
C ILE A 83 6.41 -7.74 2.89
N LYS A 84 6.17 -8.77 3.71
CA LYS A 84 5.26 -9.85 3.39
C LYS A 84 4.44 -10.24 4.60
N PHE A 85 3.18 -10.56 4.32
CA PHE A 85 2.26 -11.15 5.28
C PHE A 85 1.73 -12.45 4.70
N ALA A 86 1.78 -13.53 5.47
CA ALA A 86 1.45 -14.83 4.95
C ALA A 86 0.57 -15.64 5.89
N PHE A 87 -0.32 -16.41 5.27
CA PHE A 87 -1.15 -17.40 5.93
C PHE A 87 -0.90 -18.78 5.34
N MET A 88 -1.23 -19.81 6.12
CA MET A 88 -1.11 -21.20 5.68
C MET A 88 -2.48 -21.90 5.75
N PRO A 89 -2.95 -22.52 4.65
CA PRO A 89 -4.19 -23.29 4.64
C PRO A 89 -4.02 -24.66 5.34
N SER A 90 -5.06 -25.09 6.05
CA SER A 90 -5.07 -26.30 6.88
C SER A 90 -5.85 -27.49 6.30
N SER A 91 -6.71 -27.30 5.30
CA SER A 91 -7.47 -28.37 4.65
C SER A 91 -6.77 -28.96 3.42
N SER A 92 -6.97 -30.26 3.19
CA SER A 92 -6.47 -30.99 2.01
C SER A 92 -7.41 -30.81 0.81
N GLY A 93 -6.83 -30.48 -0.34
CA GLY A 93 -7.55 -30.18 -1.59
C GLY A 93 -7.28 -28.73 -1.99
N ASN A 94 -6.95 -28.51 -3.27
CA ASN A 94 -6.62 -27.19 -3.83
C ASN A 94 -7.86 -26.29 -3.89
N VAL A 95 -8.45 -25.98 -2.75
CA VAL A 95 -9.57 -25.05 -2.66
C VAL A 95 -8.98 -23.67 -2.82
N THR A 96 -8.99 -23.19 -4.05
CA THR A 96 -8.75 -21.81 -4.37
C THR A 96 -10.11 -21.15 -4.60
N SER A 97 -10.28 -19.94 -4.10
CA SER A 97 -11.52 -19.20 -4.22
C SER A 97 -11.22 -17.74 -4.45
N ASN A 98 -11.98 -17.12 -5.35
CA ASN A 98 -11.88 -15.71 -5.64
C ASN A 98 -12.65 -14.92 -4.59
N TYR A 99 -11.99 -13.91 -4.05
CA TYR A 99 -12.59 -12.87 -3.22
C TYR A 99 -12.40 -11.54 -3.93
N TYR A 100 -13.41 -10.68 -3.84
CA TYR A 100 -13.46 -9.42 -4.57
C TYR A 100 -13.30 -8.23 -3.62
N ASN A 101 -12.70 -7.16 -4.15
CA ASN A 101 -12.47 -5.90 -3.45
C ASN A 101 -11.79 -6.12 -2.09
N VAL A 102 -10.78 -6.98 -2.06
CA VAL A 102 -10.06 -7.31 -0.84
C VAL A 102 -9.15 -6.15 -0.46
N LYS A 103 -9.23 -5.71 0.78
CA LYS A 103 -8.38 -4.69 1.36
C LYS A 103 -7.78 -5.17 2.67
N VAL A 104 -6.51 -4.90 2.87
CA VAL A 104 -5.79 -5.25 4.10
C VAL A 104 -5.23 -3.96 4.70
N TYR A 105 -5.44 -3.80 6.00
CA TYR A 105 -4.98 -2.66 6.76
C TYR A 105 -4.13 -3.10 7.93
N PHE A 106 -2.99 -2.44 8.14
CA PHE A 106 -2.16 -2.63 9.31
C PHE A 106 -2.22 -1.38 10.18
N CYS A 107 -2.17 -1.56 11.49
CA CYS A 107 -2.19 -0.44 12.44
C CYS A 107 -1.40 -0.80 13.69
N HIS A 108 -0.57 0.13 14.16
CA HIS A 108 -0.04 0.05 15.52
C HIS A 108 -1.18 0.23 16.51
N THR A 109 -1.19 -0.57 17.57
CA THR A 109 -2.21 -0.46 18.60
C THR A 109 -1.65 -0.78 19.97
N SER A 110 -2.17 -0.10 20.98
CA SER A 110 -1.86 -0.38 22.38
C SER A 110 -2.77 -1.44 22.99
N VAL A 111 -3.84 -1.87 22.30
CA VAL A 111 -4.76 -2.87 22.84
C VAL A 111 -4.08 -4.24 22.94
N THR A 112 -4.33 -4.96 24.02
CA THR A 112 -3.79 -6.32 24.26
C THR A 112 -4.83 -7.42 24.00
N GLN A 113 -6.11 -7.05 23.92
CA GLN A 113 -7.24 -7.87 23.50
C GLN A 113 -8.20 -7.00 22.68
N LEU A 114 -8.91 -7.60 21.73
CA LEU A 114 -9.88 -6.88 20.92
C LEU A 114 -11.15 -6.57 21.71
N ALA A 115 -11.74 -5.40 21.47
CA ALA A 115 -13.13 -5.06 21.79
C ALA A 115 -14.09 -5.57 20.71
N THR A 116 -15.40 -5.42 20.92
CA THR A 116 -16.44 -5.81 19.95
C THR A 116 -16.67 -4.77 18.84
N THR A 117 -16.30 -3.51 19.07
CA THR A 117 -16.37 -2.43 18.09
C THR A 117 -15.05 -2.35 17.34
N PHE A 118 -15.06 -2.45 16.02
CA PHE A 118 -13.84 -2.52 15.20
C PHE A 118 -12.96 -1.30 15.38
N ASP A 119 -13.55 -0.10 15.36
CA ASP A 119 -12.80 1.15 15.37
C ASP A 119 -12.15 1.45 16.73
N ASN A 120 -12.66 0.84 17.81
CA ASN A 120 -12.05 0.96 19.14
C ASN A 120 -10.71 0.23 19.24
N ASN A 121 -10.42 -0.70 18.33
CA ASN A 121 -9.21 -1.52 18.38
C ASN A 121 -7.97 -0.82 17.81
N TYR A 122 -8.13 0.30 17.09
CA TYR A 122 -7.01 1.07 16.56
C TYR A 122 -6.30 1.94 17.60
N SER A 123 -6.76 2.01 18.85
CA SER A 123 -6.20 2.90 19.88
C SER A 123 -6.10 4.37 19.46
N GLY A 124 -7.02 4.83 18.59
CA GLY A 124 -7.02 6.20 18.05
C GLY A 124 -6.03 6.44 16.90
N ASN A 125 -5.28 5.42 16.48
CA ASN A 125 -4.40 5.50 15.30
C ASN A 125 -5.21 5.34 14.01
N THR A 126 -4.65 5.86 12.91
CA THR A 126 -5.24 5.69 11.57
C THR A 126 -4.68 4.42 10.93
N PRO A 127 -5.51 3.42 10.56
CA PRO A 127 -5.04 2.23 9.87
C PRO A 127 -4.45 2.55 8.49
N VAL A 128 -3.34 1.90 8.15
CA VAL A 128 -2.64 2.03 6.86
C VAL A 128 -3.11 0.92 5.93
N GLU A 129 -3.63 1.27 4.75
CA GLU A 129 -3.96 0.30 3.70
C GLU A 129 -2.65 -0.26 3.11
N VAL A 130 -2.37 -1.53 3.38
CA VAL A 130 -1.13 -2.20 2.96
C VAL A 130 -1.31 -3.07 1.72
N MET A 131 -2.56 -3.34 1.34
CA MET A 131 -2.94 -4.06 0.14
C MET A 131 -4.37 -3.70 -0.28
N ALA A 132 -4.59 -3.55 -1.57
CA ALA A 132 -5.91 -3.55 -2.21
C ALA A 132 -5.88 -4.40 -3.48
N LYS A 133 -6.88 -5.27 -3.66
CA LYS A 133 -7.01 -6.16 -4.82
C LYS A 133 -8.49 -6.26 -5.24
N ASP A 134 -8.77 -5.95 -6.50
CA ASP A 134 -10.12 -6.10 -7.06
C ASP A 134 -10.53 -7.57 -7.12
N THR A 135 -9.59 -8.47 -7.39
CA THR A 135 -9.76 -9.92 -7.28
C THR A 135 -8.53 -10.52 -6.62
N LEU A 136 -8.74 -11.30 -5.56
CA LEU A 136 -7.70 -12.03 -4.86
C LEU A 136 -8.04 -13.52 -4.88
N LEU A 137 -7.14 -14.32 -5.45
CA LEU A 137 -7.20 -15.77 -5.35
C LEU A 137 -6.64 -16.17 -3.98
N VAL A 138 -7.51 -16.67 -3.11
CA VAL A 138 -7.09 -17.19 -1.81
C VAL A 138 -7.16 -18.71 -1.85
N GLY A 139 -6.19 -19.36 -1.21
CA GLY A 139 -6.11 -20.82 -1.12
C GLY A 139 -4.91 -21.37 -1.88
N GLY A 140 -4.73 -22.68 -1.79
CA GLY A 140 -3.57 -23.35 -2.37
C GLY A 140 -3.33 -24.72 -1.74
N PRO A 141 -2.19 -25.34 -2.04
CA PRO A 141 -1.82 -26.61 -1.44
C PRO A 141 -1.74 -26.49 0.09
N GLN A 142 -2.17 -27.53 0.79
CA GLN A 142 -2.07 -27.59 2.25
C GLN A 142 -0.61 -27.37 2.68
N ASN A 143 -0.42 -26.73 3.83
CA ASN A 143 0.90 -26.50 4.44
C ASN A 143 1.87 -25.64 3.61
N THR A 144 1.34 -24.87 2.65
CA THR A 144 2.13 -23.94 1.84
C THR A 144 1.81 -22.52 2.24
N TRP A 145 2.84 -21.71 2.50
CA TRP A 145 2.66 -20.29 2.78
C TRP A 145 2.13 -19.56 1.55
N MET A 146 1.04 -18.82 1.75
CA MET A 146 0.50 -17.88 0.78
C MET A 146 1.01 -16.50 1.15
N ASP A 147 2.05 -16.05 0.45
CA ASP A 147 2.66 -14.75 0.70
C ASP A 147 1.90 -13.64 -0.02
N TRP A 148 1.63 -12.58 0.71
CA TRP A 148 1.09 -11.33 0.21
C TRP A 148 2.11 -10.23 0.39
N ASP A 149 2.45 -9.55 -0.71
CA ASP A 149 3.29 -8.38 -0.65
C ASP A 149 2.53 -7.24 0.03
N VAL A 150 3.16 -6.65 1.04
CA VAL A 150 2.64 -5.56 1.86
C VAL A 150 3.78 -4.60 2.17
N TYR A 151 3.48 -3.43 2.72
CA TYR A 151 4.51 -2.55 3.28
C TYR A 151 4.03 -1.86 4.54
N PHE A 152 4.71 -2.08 5.66
CA PHE A 152 4.38 -1.44 6.93
C PHE A 152 5.60 -1.34 7.85
N SER A 153 5.99 -0.13 8.25
CA SER A 153 7.06 0.09 9.22
C SER A 153 6.59 -0.25 10.63
N TYR A 154 7.08 -1.36 11.18
CA TYR A 154 6.71 -1.84 12.50
C TYR A 154 7.73 -1.41 13.57
N ASN A 155 7.24 -0.78 14.64
CA ASN A 155 8.07 -0.07 15.62
C ASN A 155 8.58 -0.95 16.76
N ASN A 156 8.07 -2.18 16.87
CA ASN A 156 8.38 -3.11 17.97
C ASN A 156 8.13 -2.55 19.38
N THR A 157 7.26 -1.54 19.52
CA THR A 157 6.78 -1.03 20.81
C THR A 157 5.28 -1.26 20.97
N ASP A 158 4.53 -1.14 19.88
CA ASP A 158 3.08 -1.37 19.86
C ASP A 158 2.75 -2.78 19.36
N ASN A 159 1.54 -3.23 19.69
CA ASN A 159 0.98 -4.43 19.06
C ASN A 159 0.59 -4.11 17.60
N LEU A 160 0.48 -5.15 16.78
CA LEU A 160 0.04 -5.04 15.39
C LEU A 160 -1.41 -5.49 15.27
N LEU A 161 -2.28 -4.59 14.85
CA LEU A 161 -3.63 -4.91 14.42
C LEU A 161 -3.64 -5.07 12.90
N VAL A 162 -4.16 -6.20 12.43
CA VAL A 162 -4.42 -6.43 11.02
C VAL A 162 -5.92 -6.51 10.80
N GLU A 163 -6.43 -5.69 9.90
CA GLU A 163 -7.80 -5.76 9.40
C GLU A 163 -7.82 -6.25 7.96
N ILE A 164 -8.74 -7.16 7.64
CA ILE A 164 -9.01 -7.66 6.29
C ILE A 164 -10.48 -7.41 6.00
N LYS A 165 -10.74 -6.77 4.86
CA LYS A 165 -12.08 -6.48 4.35
C LYS A 165 -12.24 -7.04 2.95
N TRP A 166 -13.43 -7.52 2.61
CA TRP A 166 -13.80 -7.88 1.25
C TRP A 166 -15.32 -7.81 1.09
N ASN A 167 -15.80 -7.55 -0.13
CA ASN A 167 -17.23 -7.47 -0.44
C ASN A 167 -17.57 -8.15 -1.77
N GLY A 168 -17.31 -9.45 -1.79
CA GLY A 168 -17.76 -10.38 -2.79
C GLY A 168 -16.90 -11.63 -2.71
N ASP A 169 -17.49 -12.78 -2.97
CA ASP A 169 -16.74 -14.02 -3.15
C ASP A 169 -17.43 -14.91 -4.18
N ALA A 170 -16.65 -15.69 -4.91
CA ALA A 170 -17.15 -16.74 -5.81
C ALA A 170 -16.84 -18.14 -5.23
N GLY A 171 -16.64 -18.21 -3.92
CA GLY A 171 -15.76 -19.18 -3.29
C GLY A 171 -16.44 -20.23 -2.43
N THR A 172 -15.68 -21.28 -2.13
CA THR A 172 -15.93 -22.20 -1.03
C THR A 172 -15.01 -21.85 0.14
N ASN A 173 -15.43 -22.16 1.37
CA ASN A 173 -14.68 -21.85 2.58
C ASN A 173 -13.22 -22.34 2.52
N ILE A 174 -12.29 -21.49 2.97
CA ILE A 174 -10.87 -21.85 3.09
C ILE A 174 -10.51 -21.96 4.56
N ALA A 175 -10.19 -23.19 5.00
CA ALA A 175 -9.74 -23.41 6.36
C ALA A 175 -8.28 -22.95 6.52
N LEU A 176 -8.02 -22.07 7.49
CA LEU A 176 -6.68 -21.64 7.87
C LEU A 176 -6.23 -22.31 9.16
N TRP A 177 -4.92 -22.31 9.41
CA TRP A 177 -4.35 -22.70 10.70
C TRP A 177 -4.57 -21.60 11.74
N ARG A 178 -4.82 -22.01 12.99
CA ARG A 178 -5.13 -21.12 14.11
C ARG A 178 -4.45 -21.53 15.41
N THR A 179 -4.38 -20.61 16.36
CA THR A 179 -3.93 -20.85 17.75
C THR A 179 -5.05 -20.60 18.75
N SER A 180 -5.06 -21.36 19.85
CA SER A 180 -5.97 -21.09 20.97
C SER A 180 -5.39 -20.00 21.86
N GLU A 181 -6.22 -19.02 22.22
CA GLU A 181 -5.80 -17.86 23.01
C GLU A 181 -6.62 -17.75 24.29
N SER A 182 -6.05 -17.12 25.31
CA SER A 182 -6.76 -16.87 26.58
C SER A 182 -7.70 -15.65 26.51
N VAL A 183 -7.46 -14.74 25.56
CA VAL A 183 -8.21 -13.49 25.36
C VAL A 183 -8.71 -13.35 23.93
N PRO A 184 -9.69 -12.47 23.64
CA PRO A 184 -10.12 -12.17 22.28
C PRO A 184 -8.98 -11.62 21.42
N ARG A 185 -8.56 -12.40 20.41
CA ARG A 185 -7.52 -12.04 19.44
C ARG A 185 -8.03 -11.87 18.03
N ARG A 186 -9.30 -12.23 17.79
CA ARG A 186 -10.00 -12.07 16.51
C ARG A 186 -11.38 -11.46 16.70
N LEU A 187 -11.81 -10.67 15.72
CA LEU A 187 -13.12 -10.04 15.64
C LEU A 187 -13.60 -10.14 14.20
N TYR A 188 -14.85 -10.50 13.96
CA TYR A 188 -15.38 -10.62 12.59
C TYR A 188 -16.85 -10.22 12.48
N ALA A 189 -17.25 -9.78 11.29
CA ALA A 189 -18.62 -9.55 10.88
C ALA A 189 -18.78 -9.91 9.40
N TRP A 190 -19.97 -10.36 9.00
CA TRP A 190 -20.32 -10.70 7.61
C TRP A 190 -20.85 -9.49 6.84
N ASP A 191 -20.15 -8.37 7.01
CA ASP A 191 -20.43 -7.06 6.42
C ASP A 191 -19.12 -6.26 6.52
N ASP A 192 -18.63 -5.75 5.39
CA ASP A 192 -17.39 -4.97 5.31
C ASP A 192 -17.51 -3.60 6.01
N ASN A 193 -18.73 -3.12 6.26
CA ASN A 193 -19.01 -1.84 6.89
C ASN A 193 -19.54 -1.96 8.32
N ALA A 194 -19.52 -3.17 8.88
CA ALA A 194 -19.97 -3.40 10.25
C ALA A 194 -19.18 -2.55 11.27
N SER A 195 -19.90 -1.86 12.16
CA SER A 195 -19.29 -1.15 13.29
C SER A 195 -18.87 -2.10 14.41
N SER A 196 -19.56 -3.23 14.57
CA SER A 196 -19.31 -4.23 15.61
C SER A 196 -19.29 -5.66 15.07
N GLY A 197 -18.61 -6.57 15.76
CA GLY A 197 -18.48 -7.97 15.35
C GLY A 197 -18.51 -8.97 16.49
N THR A 198 -18.32 -10.23 16.14
CA THR A 198 -18.21 -11.36 17.07
C THR A 198 -16.75 -11.62 17.42
N GLN A 199 -16.44 -11.59 18.72
CA GLN A 199 -15.10 -11.88 19.23
C GLN A 199 -14.82 -13.39 19.25
N GLN A 200 -13.54 -13.74 19.07
CA GLN A 200 -13.05 -15.11 19.24
C GLN A 200 -11.71 -15.12 19.99
N ASN A 201 -11.58 -16.04 20.94
CA ASN A 201 -10.36 -16.28 21.72
C ASN A 201 -9.43 -17.21 20.96
N THR A 202 -8.99 -16.76 19.79
CA THR A 202 -8.22 -17.57 18.87
C THR A 202 -7.37 -16.64 18.03
N GLY A 203 -6.10 -16.98 17.80
CA GLY A 203 -5.18 -16.28 16.92
C GLY A 203 -5.03 -17.02 15.58
N ASN A 204 -4.14 -16.55 14.73
CA ASN A 204 -3.84 -17.18 13.44
C ASN A 204 -2.38 -17.61 13.39
N HIS A 205 -2.11 -18.70 12.67
CA HIS A 205 -0.75 -19.05 12.32
C HIS A 205 -0.32 -18.26 11.09
N VAL A 206 0.51 -17.25 11.32
CA VAL A 206 0.95 -16.33 10.27
C VAL A 206 2.46 -16.25 10.21
N ARG A 207 2.96 -15.79 9.07
CA ARG A 207 4.37 -15.41 8.90
C ARG A 207 4.46 -13.97 8.43
N LEU A 208 5.37 -13.23 9.05
CA LEU A 208 5.81 -11.91 8.60
C LEU A 208 7.23 -12.04 8.06
N THR A 209 7.51 -11.42 6.92
CA THR A 209 8.88 -11.19 6.47
C THR A 209 9.21 -9.74 6.77
N ILE A 210 10.18 -9.53 7.65
CA ILE A 210 10.57 -8.20 8.14
C ILE A 210 11.97 -7.89 7.67
N VAL A 211 12.14 -6.74 7.03
CA VAL A 211 13.44 -6.19 6.70
C VAL A 211 13.97 -5.48 7.93
N THR A 212 15.07 -5.98 8.48
CA THR A 212 15.72 -5.36 9.64
C THR A 212 16.84 -4.45 9.17
N SER A 213 16.95 -3.26 9.75
CA SER A 213 18.09 -2.37 9.53
C SER A 213 19.24 -2.79 10.44
N THR A 214 20.07 -3.74 10.00
CA THR A 214 21.37 -4.03 10.62
C THR A 214 22.45 -3.14 9.99
N GLY A 215 22.40 -1.84 10.28
CA GLY A 215 23.40 -0.88 9.80
C GLY A 215 23.21 0.49 10.45
N ILE A 216 24.31 1.20 10.71
CA ILE A 216 24.31 2.54 11.33
C ILE A 216 23.36 3.44 10.53
N GLU A 217 22.32 3.92 11.21
CA GLU A 217 21.29 4.79 10.65
C GLU A 217 21.92 6.06 10.05
N GLU A 218 21.76 6.25 8.74
CA GLU A 218 21.63 7.60 8.22
C GLU A 218 20.21 8.03 8.56
N ASN A 219 20.13 8.98 9.49
CA ASN A 219 18.89 9.55 10.02
C ASN A 219 18.00 10.06 8.88
N THR A 220 17.14 9.18 8.35
CA THR A 220 16.11 9.58 7.40
C THR A 220 15.00 10.19 8.24
N LEU A 221 14.82 11.49 8.04
CA LEU A 221 13.79 12.32 8.67
C LEU A 221 12.43 11.59 8.67
N PRO A 222 11.58 11.86 9.70
CA PRO A 222 10.33 11.15 9.92
C PRO A 222 9.52 11.01 8.63
N TYR A 223 9.13 9.76 8.34
CA TYR A 223 8.22 9.37 7.28
C TYR A 223 7.02 10.32 7.27
N ASP A 224 6.97 11.20 6.26
CA ASP A 224 5.82 12.06 6.03
C ASP A 224 4.63 11.18 5.63
N GLN A 225 3.53 11.32 6.36
CA GLN A 225 2.31 10.50 6.28
C GLN A 225 1.50 10.76 5.00
N THR A 226 2.14 11.26 3.95
CA THR A 226 1.50 11.65 2.71
C THR A 226 1.87 10.62 1.64
N ASN A 227 0.85 10.00 1.03
CA ASN A 227 0.92 8.95 0.01
C ASN A 227 1.59 9.39 -1.32
N ILE A 228 2.63 10.23 -1.26
CA ILE A 228 3.39 10.73 -2.39
C ILE A 228 4.59 9.82 -2.59
N LEU A 229 4.53 9.03 -3.66
CA LEU A 229 5.66 8.32 -4.20
C LEU A 229 6.57 9.33 -4.89
N LEU A 230 7.88 9.29 -4.63
CA LEU A 230 8.90 9.97 -5.43
C LEU A 230 10.10 9.05 -5.56
N GLN A 231 10.38 8.57 -6.77
CA GLN A 231 11.43 7.61 -7.06
C GLN A 231 12.18 8.00 -8.34
N SER A 232 13.47 7.64 -8.43
CA SER A 232 14.30 7.76 -9.63
C SER A 232 14.87 6.39 -9.99
N ILE A 233 14.65 5.93 -11.22
CA ILE A 233 15.11 4.62 -11.71
C ILE A 233 15.68 4.75 -13.14
N PRO A 234 16.93 4.32 -13.38
CA PRO A 234 17.89 3.81 -12.40
C PRO A 234 18.43 4.91 -11.48
N ASN A 235 18.90 4.54 -10.29
CA ASN A 235 19.66 5.40 -9.39
C ASN A 235 20.67 4.51 -8.62
N PRO A 236 21.99 4.61 -8.86
CA PRO A 236 22.65 5.58 -9.76
C PRO A 236 22.31 5.40 -11.25
N PHE A 237 22.42 6.47 -12.05
CA PHE A 237 22.23 6.43 -13.51
C PHE A 237 23.45 6.95 -14.29
N THR A 238 23.62 6.47 -15.52
CA THR A 238 24.71 6.87 -16.44
C THR A 238 24.22 7.89 -17.48
N ASP A 239 23.07 7.63 -18.10
CA ASP A 239 22.56 8.40 -19.24
C ASP A 239 21.27 9.15 -18.92
N VAL A 240 20.25 8.41 -18.47
CA VAL A 240 18.93 8.96 -18.12
C VAL A 240 18.36 8.23 -16.91
N THR A 241 17.65 8.95 -16.06
CA THR A 241 16.82 8.38 -14.98
C THR A 241 15.36 8.79 -15.19
N ALA A 242 14.45 7.86 -14.96
CA ALA A 242 13.02 8.12 -14.92
C ALA A 242 12.62 8.48 -13.49
N ILE A 243 12.04 9.67 -13.33
CA ILE A 243 11.55 10.19 -12.06
C ILE A 243 10.04 9.98 -12.03
N SER A 244 9.60 9.06 -11.17
CA SER A 244 8.19 8.69 -11.00
C SER A 244 7.63 9.32 -9.74
N TYR A 245 6.44 9.92 -9.84
CA TYR A 245 5.76 10.50 -8.68
C TYR A 245 4.23 10.42 -8.76
N THR A 246 3.56 10.48 -7.60
CA THR A 246 2.09 10.44 -7.50
C THR A 246 1.51 11.77 -7.04
N VAL A 247 0.39 12.15 -7.66
CA VAL A 247 -0.43 13.29 -7.27
C VAL A 247 -1.74 12.73 -6.72
N THR A 248 -2.03 12.98 -5.45
CA THR A 248 -3.23 12.45 -4.78
C THR A 248 -4.43 13.39 -4.88
N THR A 249 -4.18 14.69 -5.01
CA THR A 249 -5.19 15.75 -5.16
C THR A 249 -4.76 16.74 -6.22
N ALA A 250 -5.71 17.32 -6.96
CA ALA A 250 -5.42 18.27 -8.02
C ALA A 250 -4.73 19.54 -7.47
N SER A 251 -3.44 19.69 -7.73
CA SER A 251 -2.57 20.71 -7.11
C SER A 251 -1.54 21.25 -8.10
N ASP A 252 -0.95 22.40 -7.79
CA ASP A 252 0.16 22.97 -8.55
C ASP A 252 1.45 22.20 -8.18
N ILE A 253 2.02 21.48 -9.15
CA ILE A 253 3.19 20.62 -8.94
C ILE A 253 4.44 21.31 -9.45
N THR A 254 5.47 21.35 -8.61
CA THR A 254 6.82 21.74 -8.99
C THR A 254 7.78 20.58 -8.75
N LEU A 255 8.52 20.19 -9.78
CA LEU A 255 9.55 19.15 -9.71
C LEU A 255 10.88 19.72 -10.21
N GLU A 256 11.89 19.70 -9.34
CA GLU A 256 13.15 20.40 -9.55
C GLU A 256 14.35 19.54 -9.13
N ILE A 257 15.46 19.71 -9.84
CA ILE A 257 16.74 19.09 -9.51
C ILE A 257 17.66 20.16 -8.92
N TYR A 258 18.34 19.82 -7.83
CA TYR A 258 19.32 20.65 -7.14
C TYR A 258 20.66 19.93 -7.03
N ASP A 259 21.75 20.68 -6.98
CA ASP A 259 23.07 20.11 -6.66
C ASP A 259 23.32 20.06 -5.15
N ALA A 260 24.48 19.51 -4.76
CA ALA A 260 24.89 19.39 -3.35
C ALA A 260 25.08 20.71 -2.61
N LEU A 261 25.15 21.85 -3.32
CA LEU A 261 25.21 23.18 -2.73
C LEU A 261 23.82 23.84 -2.63
N GLY A 262 22.76 23.12 -3.02
CA GLY A 262 21.39 23.63 -3.04
C GLY A 262 21.10 24.59 -4.19
N ARG A 263 21.94 24.61 -5.24
CA ARG A 263 21.67 25.39 -6.44
C ARG A 263 20.73 24.62 -7.34
N GLN A 264 19.68 25.28 -7.84
CA GLN A 264 18.78 24.68 -8.83
C GLN A 264 19.56 24.39 -10.12
N VAL A 265 19.48 23.14 -10.56
CA VAL A 265 20.11 22.61 -11.76
C VAL A 265 19.11 22.58 -12.91
N LYS A 266 17.90 22.05 -12.66
CA LYS A 266 16.87 21.91 -13.70
C LYS A 266 15.46 21.94 -13.12
N GLN A 267 14.53 22.65 -13.75
CA GLN A 267 13.11 22.52 -13.47
C GLN A 267 12.47 21.57 -14.49
N LEU A 268 11.93 20.46 -14.00
CA LEU A 268 11.35 19.40 -14.81
C LEU A 268 9.84 19.60 -15.02
N VAL A 269 9.14 20.06 -13.97
CA VAL A 269 7.68 20.28 -13.98
C VAL A 269 7.36 21.55 -13.22
N HIS A 270 6.45 22.36 -13.76
CA HIS A 270 5.81 23.48 -13.07
C HIS A 270 4.41 23.72 -13.66
N THR A 271 3.44 22.90 -13.24
CA THR A 271 2.07 22.97 -13.76
C THR A 271 1.07 22.36 -12.79
N ARG A 272 -0.19 22.78 -12.90
CA ARG A 272 -1.30 22.10 -12.26
C ARG A 272 -1.49 20.70 -12.83
N GLN A 273 -1.56 19.70 -11.96
CA GLN A 273 -1.77 18.31 -12.33
C GLN A 273 -2.98 17.73 -11.58
N ILE A 274 -3.77 16.90 -12.26
CA ILE A 274 -4.89 16.16 -11.65
C ILE A 274 -4.36 14.90 -10.95
N PRO A 275 -5.16 14.24 -10.09
CA PRO A 275 -4.72 13.01 -9.45
C PRO A 275 -4.29 11.95 -10.45
N GLY A 276 -3.16 11.28 -10.19
CA GLY A 276 -2.58 10.29 -11.08
C GLY A 276 -1.09 10.03 -10.83
N SER A 277 -0.53 9.09 -11.58
CA SER A 277 0.90 8.78 -11.58
C SER A 277 1.58 9.41 -12.78
N TYR A 278 2.73 10.02 -12.55
CA TYR A 278 3.50 10.74 -13.57
C TYR A 278 4.92 10.21 -13.63
N ASN A 279 5.52 10.27 -14.83
CA ASN A 279 6.88 9.86 -15.08
C ASN A 279 7.55 10.88 -15.99
N ILE A 280 8.71 11.39 -15.58
CA ILE A 280 9.52 12.34 -16.34
C ILE A 280 10.98 11.91 -16.35
N GLN A 281 11.64 12.09 -17.48
CA GLN A 281 13.04 11.72 -17.64
C GLN A 281 13.96 12.90 -17.31
N TRP A 282 15.07 12.60 -16.63
CA TRP A 282 16.20 13.50 -16.50
C TRP A 282 17.47 12.85 -17.03
N ASP A 283 18.14 13.54 -17.94
CA ASP A 283 19.31 13.09 -18.72
C ASP A 283 20.65 13.61 -18.16
N GLY A 284 20.64 14.09 -16.92
CA GLY A 284 21.82 14.67 -16.30
C GLY A 284 22.27 15.96 -17.01
N THR A 285 21.32 16.82 -17.37
CA THR A 285 21.58 18.16 -17.90
C THR A 285 20.96 19.27 -17.04
N ASP A 286 21.44 20.50 -17.18
CA ASP A 286 20.88 21.71 -16.57
C ASP A 286 19.74 22.33 -17.42
N ASP A 287 19.15 23.44 -16.95
CA ASP A 287 18.09 24.18 -17.63
C ASP A 287 18.48 24.73 -19.03
N VAL A 288 19.78 24.79 -19.34
CA VAL A 288 20.28 25.18 -20.68
C VAL A 288 20.82 23.99 -21.46
N ASN A 289 20.44 22.77 -21.08
CA ASN A 289 20.79 21.48 -21.69
C ASN A 289 22.31 21.19 -21.72
N ARG A 290 23.08 21.75 -20.78
CA ARG A 290 24.49 21.37 -20.60
C ARG A 290 24.58 20.16 -19.68
N PRO A 291 25.43 19.17 -19.99
CA PRO A 291 25.69 18.07 -19.07
C PRO A 291 26.19 18.58 -17.72
N VAL A 292 25.68 17.99 -16.65
CA VAL A 292 26.19 18.24 -15.29
C VAL A 292 27.22 17.18 -14.91
N GLU A 293 28.07 17.52 -13.94
CA GLU A 293 29.16 16.66 -13.47
C GLU A 293 28.63 15.40 -12.75
N ASN A 294 29.46 14.37 -12.65
CA ASN A 294 29.17 13.22 -11.81
C ASN A 294 29.02 13.65 -10.35
N GLY A 295 28.03 13.11 -9.65
CA GLY A 295 27.79 13.49 -8.26
C GLY A 295 26.38 13.19 -7.77
N VAL A 296 26.12 13.67 -6.55
CA VAL A 296 24.82 13.58 -5.89
C VAL A 296 24.03 14.84 -6.20
N TYR A 297 22.81 14.63 -6.65
CA TYR A 297 21.79 15.64 -6.90
C TYR A 297 20.57 15.35 -6.04
N PHE A 298 19.69 16.33 -5.90
CA PHE A 298 18.48 16.22 -5.10
C PHE A 298 17.27 16.57 -5.96
N CYS A 299 16.37 15.60 -6.13
CA CYS A 299 15.07 15.84 -6.75
C CYS A 299 14.09 16.28 -5.67
N ARG A 300 13.51 17.45 -5.87
CA ARG A 300 12.53 18.07 -4.98
C ARG A 300 11.18 18.10 -5.67
N PHE A 301 10.20 17.45 -5.05
CA PHE A 301 8.78 17.53 -5.39
C PHE A 301 8.10 18.48 -4.42
N VAL A 302 7.33 19.43 -4.93
CA VAL A 302 6.52 20.37 -4.13
C VAL A 302 5.10 20.39 -4.68
N ASN A 303 4.12 20.33 -3.80
CA ASN A 303 2.74 20.66 -4.09
C ASN A 303 2.19 21.62 -3.01
N ASP A 304 0.89 21.92 -3.07
CA ASP A 304 0.24 22.87 -2.15
C ASP A 304 0.37 22.49 -0.66
N ALA A 305 0.61 21.21 -0.35
CA ALA A 305 0.63 20.68 1.02
C ALA A 305 2.02 20.21 1.49
N ASN A 306 2.85 19.68 0.60
CA ASN A 306 4.01 18.86 0.93
C ASN A 306 5.24 19.24 0.08
N SER A 307 6.42 19.00 0.64
CA SER A 307 7.70 19.11 -0.06
C SER A 307 8.55 17.89 0.26
N ILE A 308 8.81 17.05 -0.74
CA ILE A 308 9.61 15.82 -0.60
C ILE A 308 10.90 15.97 -1.38
N VAL A 309 12.01 15.54 -0.78
CA VAL A 309 13.33 15.55 -1.43
C VAL A 309 13.91 14.15 -1.45
N LYS A 310 14.44 13.73 -2.60
CA LYS A 310 15.12 12.43 -2.77
C LYS A 310 16.47 12.61 -3.47
N PRO A 311 17.54 11.95 -2.99
CA PRO A 311 18.83 11.98 -3.66
C PRO A 311 18.78 11.18 -4.98
N ILE A 312 19.50 11.67 -5.99
CA ILE A 312 19.75 11.03 -7.29
C ILE A 312 21.25 11.05 -7.55
N VAL A 313 21.85 9.91 -7.89
CA VAL A 313 23.28 9.78 -8.15
C VAL A 313 23.55 9.64 -9.65
N LEU A 314 24.35 10.55 -10.21
CA LEU A 314 24.79 10.50 -11.61
C LEU A 314 26.24 10.03 -11.71
N LEU A 315 26.48 9.04 -12.58
CA LEU A 315 27.78 8.44 -12.86
C LEU A 315 27.97 8.23 -14.37
N LYS A 316 28.40 9.25 -15.11
CA LYS A 316 28.85 9.14 -16.51
C LYS A 316 30.22 8.48 -16.59
N GLN A 317 30.35 7.49 -17.49
CA GLN A 317 31.60 6.81 -17.83
C GLN A 317 32.42 7.59 -18.85
#